data_AF-D2QWV8-F1
#
_entry.id   AF-D2QWV8-F1
#
_cell.length_a   1.000
_cell.length_b   1.000
_cell.length_c   1.000
_cell.angle_alpha   90.00
_cell.angle_beta   90.00
_cell.angle_gamma   90.00
#
_symmetry.space_group_name_H-M   'P 1'
#
loop_
_entity.id
_entity.type
_entity.pdbx_description
1 polymer ?
#
loop_
_entity_poly.entity_id
_entity_poly.type
_entity_poly.pdbx_seq_one_letter_code
_entity_poly.pdbx_strand_id
1 'polypeptide(L)'
;MAPGPCYPVIFARSERNEKGMTRLAKSSVRYLVFDVESVADGELVARIRHPGETIDPATAVQQYREELMAKHDSDFIPYTYQLPVSVVVAKVSDDFRLLDLVALDEPQFRPHVITEHFWRGWEAYKRPTLVSFNGRSFDLPLLELASFRYGLSLPGWFYASGKTYEQPRNRYNTEAHLDLHDTLTNFGASRFHGGLNLAAQLLGKPGKMDVQGNMVQDFYNAGKFSEINDYCRCDVLDTYFIFLRCQVLLGRLTLPQEQKIVAEAHDWIANHAKTIPVLSDYLSRWGNWHNPWHETPPAP
;
A
#
# COMPACT_ATOMS: atom_id res chain seq x y z
N MET A 1 6.83 -27.14 26.61
CA MET A 1 6.95 -26.30 25.40
C MET A 1 7.52 -24.97 25.83
N ALA A 2 8.77 -24.70 25.49
CA ALA A 2 9.41 -23.42 25.80
C ALA A 2 8.85 -22.32 24.87
N PRO A 3 8.62 -21.10 25.36
CA PRO A 3 8.28 -19.98 24.49
C PRO A 3 9.47 -19.68 23.56
N GLY A 4 9.19 -19.55 22.27
CA GLY A 4 10.19 -19.21 21.25
C GLY A 4 10.83 -17.84 21.50
N PRO A 5 11.98 -17.56 20.85
CA PRO A 5 12.72 -16.33 21.08
C PRO A 5 11.87 -15.10 20.72
N CYS A 6 11.77 -14.18 21.68
CA CYS A 6 11.18 -12.86 21.48
C CYS A 6 12.15 -12.06 20.61
N TYR A 7 11.88 -11.97 19.30
CA TYR A 7 12.59 -11.06 18.42
C TYR A 7 12.31 -9.62 18.89
N PRO A 8 13.32 -8.73 18.93
CA PRO A 8 13.10 -7.34 19.27
C PRO A 8 12.24 -6.72 18.17
N VAL A 9 10.96 -6.54 18.50
CA VAL A 9 10.00 -5.78 17.72
C VAL A 9 10.61 -4.40 17.48
N ILE A 10 10.86 -4.08 16.21
CA ILE A 10 11.36 -2.76 15.77
C ILE A 10 10.22 -1.75 15.92
N PHE A 11 9.84 -1.42 17.16
CA PHE A 11 8.91 -0.33 17.48
C PHE A 11 9.27 0.26 18.84
N ALA A 12 10.08 1.32 18.79
CA ALA A 12 10.12 2.49 19.68
C ALA A 12 11.55 3.03 19.75
N ARG A 13 11.88 4.07 18.96
CA ARG A 13 12.83 5.06 19.47
C ARG A 13 12.06 5.89 20.51
N SER A 14 12.22 5.55 21.79
CA SER A 14 11.82 6.44 22.87
C SER A 14 12.86 7.55 22.99
N GLU A 15 12.56 8.74 22.48
CA GLU A 15 13.33 9.93 22.86
C GLU A 15 12.85 10.37 24.25
N ARG A 16 13.74 10.27 25.24
CA ARG A 16 13.65 11.07 26.46
C ARG A 16 14.01 12.50 26.08
N ASN A 17 13.20 13.48 26.47
CA ASN A 17 13.67 14.84 26.52
C ASN A 17 13.23 15.51 27.83
N GLU A 18 14.22 15.89 28.62
CA GLU A 18 14.09 16.81 29.75
C GLU A 18 13.95 18.22 29.18
N LYS A 19 12.75 18.80 29.29
CA LYS A 19 12.45 20.22 29.54
C LYS A 19 10.98 20.48 29.23
N GLY A 20 10.28 21.03 30.21
CA GLY A 20 8.86 21.38 30.10
C GLY A 20 8.62 22.39 28.99
N MET A 21 7.90 21.95 27.96
CA MET A 21 7.20 22.79 27.00
C MET A 21 5.96 22.00 26.54
N THR A 22 4.86 22.70 26.34
CA THR A 22 3.50 22.19 26.11
C THR A 22 3.48 20.98 25.18
N ARG A 23 2.99 19.86 25.69
CA ARG A 23 2.84 18.58 24.99
C ARG A 23 1.84 18.77 23.84
N LEU A 24 2.32 19.08 22.63
CA LEU A 24 1.56 18.79 21.41
C LEU A 24 1.11 17.33 21.54
N ALA A 25 -0.20 17.09 21.53
CA ALA A 25 -0.75 15.75 21.65
C ALA A 25 -0.04 14.87 20.61
N LYS A 26 0.59 13.78 21.05
CA LYS A 26 1.26 12.83 20.17
C LYS A 26 0.15 12.28 19.26
N SER A 27 0.07 12.76 18.02
CA SER A 27 -1.00 12.41 17.09
C SER A 27 -1.03 10.89 16.93
N SER A 28 -2.12 10.25 17.34
CA SER A 28 -2.25 8.81 17.22
C SER A 28 -2.44 8.43 15.75
N VAL A 29 -1.79 7.35 15.31
CA VAL A 29 -2.02 6.76 13.98
C VAL A 29 -3.50 6.34 13.89
N ARG A 30 -4.23 6.91 12.94
CA ARG A 30 -5.64 6.59 12.67
C ARG A 30 -5.83 5.82 11.38
N TYR A 31 -4.99 6.07 10.38
CA TYR A 31 -5.03 5.39 9.09
C TYR A 31 -3.66 4.79 8.76
N LEU A 32 -3.69 3.64 8.10
CA LEU A 32 -2.52 3.06 7.42
C LEU A 32 -2.83 3.01 5.94
N VAL A 33 -2.22 3.92 5.18
CA VAL A 33 -2.26 3.90 3.72
C VAL A 33 -1.17 2.96 3.24
N PHE A 34 -1.50 1.98 2.41
CA PHE A 34 -0.54 0.94 2.04
C PHE A 34 -0.77 0.43 0.61
N ASP A 35 0.27 -0.22 0.11
CA ASP A 35 0.33 -0.90 -1.18
C ASP A 35 1.25 -2.14 -1.05
N VAL A 36 1.10 -3.10 -1.96
CA VAL A 36 1.84 -4.37 -1.95
C VAL A 36 2.38 -4.69 -3.34
N GLU A 37 3.68 -4.96 -3.41
CA GLU A 37 4.28 -5.58 -4.59
C GLU A 37 4.51 -7.07 -4.36
N SER A 38 4.34 -7.85 -5.41
CA SER A 38 4.34 -9.31 -5.32
C SER A 38 4.92 -9.98 -6.56
N VAL A 39 5.33 -11.24 -6.38
CA VAL A 39 5.93 -12.07 -7.42
C VAL A 39 5.26 -13.42 -7.46
N ALA A 40 5.29 -14.07 -8.62
CA ALA A 40 4.85 -15.45 -8.75
C ALA A 40 5.77 -16.38 -7.93
N ASP A 41 5.16 -17.26 -7.15
CA ASP A 41 5.82 -18.36 -6.45
C ASP A 41 6.08 -19.48 -7.45
N GLY A 42 7.24 -19.43 -8.12
CA GLY A 42 7.58 -20.41 -9.15
C GLY A 42 7.58 -21.85 -8.65
N GLU A 43 7.97 -22.08 -7.39
CA GLU A 43 7.94 -23.41 -6.78
C GLU A 43 6.51 -23.92 -6.61
N LEU A 44 5.58 -23.06 -6.22
CA LEU A 44 4.16 -23.40 -6.15
C LEU A 44 3.57 -23.62 -7.55
N VAL A 45 3.90 -22.76 -8.52
CA VAL A 45 3.43 -22.90 -9.90
C VAL A 45 3.91 -24.22 -10.48
N ALA A 46 5.20 -24.53 -10.42
CA ALA A 46 5.77 -25.80 -10.88
C ALA A 46 5.03 -27.00 -10.26
N ARG A 47 4.89 -27.01 -8.94
CA ARG A 47 4.27 -28.13 -8.21
C ARG A 47 2.79 -28.35 -8.55
N ILE A 48 2.00 -27.28 -8.70
CA ILE A 48 0.54 -27.38 -8.87
C ILE A 48 0.14 -27.49 -10.34
N ARG A 49 0.83 -26.78 -11.24
CA ARG A 49 0.51 -26.76 -12.68
C ARG A 49 1.14 -27.93 -13.44
N HIS A 50 2.26 -28.46 -12.95
CA HIS A 50 3.02 -29.55 -13.61
C HIS A 50 3.24 -30.74 -12.65
N PRO A 51 2.16 -31.38 -12.16
CA PRO A 51 2.28 -32.45 -11.18
C PRO A 51 3.02 -33.67 -11.76
N GLY A 52 4.10 -34.09 -11.08
CA GLY A 52 4.90 -35.25 -11.49
C GLY A 52 5.99 -34.94 -12.53
N GLU A 53 6.10 -33.70 -12.99
CA GLU A 53 7.16 -33.25 -13.88
C GLU A 53 8.29 -32.59 -13.09
N THR A 54 9.53 -32.77 -13.53
CA THR A 54 10.68 -32.02 -13.00
C THR A 54 10.92 -30.82 -13.91
N ILE A 55 10.18 -29.74 -13.64
CA ILE A 55 10.29 -28.47 -14.36
C ILE A 55 10.96 -27.42 -13.48
N ASP A 56 11.81 -26.60 -14.08
CA ASP A 56 12.40 -25.45 -13.41
C ASP A 56 11.31 -24.40 -13.05
N PRO A 57 11.29 -23.85 -11.81
CA PRO A 57 10.32 -22.87 -11.37
C PRO A 57 10.12 -21.66 -12.28
N ALA A 58 11.20 -21.11 -12.84
CA ALA A 58 11.11 -19.95 -13.73
C ALA A 58 10.46 -20.33 -15.07
N THR A 59 10.78 -21.52 -15.57
CA THR A 59 10.15 -22.08 -16.78
C THR A 59 8.65 -22.31 -16.58
N ALA A 60 8.24 -22.85 -15.42
CA ALA A 60 6.82 -23.05 -15.10
C ALA A 60 6.05 -21.71 -15.05
N VAL A 61 6.65 -20.67 -14.46
CA VAL A 61 6.07 -19.31 -14.44
C VAL A 61 5.91 -18.77 -15.86
N GLN A 62 6.94 -18.90 -16.70
CA GLN A 62 6.90 -18.43 -18.08
C GLN A 62 5.81 -19.13 -18.90
N GLN A 63 5.71 -20.46 -18.81
CA GLN A 63 4.65 -21.22 -19.47
C GLN A 63 3.26 -20.78 -18.99
N TYR A 64 3.08 -20.55 -17.69
CA TYR A 64 1.79 -20.10 -17.18
C TYR A 64 1.43 -18.68 -17.66
N ARG A 65 2.41 -17.77 -17.73
CA ARG A 65 2.23 -16.42 -18.31
C ARG A 65 1.79 -16.50 -19.78
N GLU A 66 2.42 -17.35 -20.58
CA GLU A 66 2.07 -17.58 -21.98
C GLU A 66 0.65 -18.14 -22.15
N GLU A 67 0.28 -19.11 -21.31
CA GLU A 67 -1.09 -19.67 -21.29
C GLU A 67 -2.14 -18.60 -20.97
N LEU A 68 -1.86 -17.73 -20.00
CA LEU A 68 -2.75 -16.64 -19.60
C LEU A 68 -2.88 -15.61 -20.72
N MET A 69 -1.77 -15.20 -21.33
CA MET A 69 -1.76 -14.26 -22.45
C MET A 69 -2.61 -14.80 -23.60
N ALA A 70 -2.43 -16.06 -23.97
CA ALA A 70 -3.19 -16.70 -25.05
C ALA A 70 -4.70 -16.79 -24.79
N LYS A 71 -5.12 -16.91 -23.51
CA LYS A 71 -6.54 -17.09 -23.14
C LYS A 71 -7.26 -15.78 -22.78
N HIS A 72 -6.53 -14.82 -22.23
CA HIS A 72 -7.10 -13.68 -21.52
C HIS A 72 -6.50 -12.33 -21.92
N ASP A 73 -5.57 -12.29 -22.88
CA ASP A 73 -4.86 -11.07 -23.31
C ASP A 73 -4.16 -10.35 -22.14
N SER A 74 -3.72 -11.14 -21.16
CA SER A 74 -3.01 -10.71 -19.96
C SER A 74 -2.14 -11.85 -19.46
N ASP A 75 -0.89 -11.58 -19.12
CA ASP A 75 0.05 -12.56 -18.57
C ASP A 75 0.13 -12.50 -17.03
N PHE A 76 -0.76 -11.75 -16.38
CA PHE A 76 -0.73 -11.57 -14.94
C PHE A 76 -1.18 -12.85 -14.21
N ILE A 77 -0.23 -13.49 -13.51
CA ILE A 77 -0.50 -14.68 -12.70
C ILE A 77 -1.43 -14.33 -11.53
N PRO A 78 -2.50 -15.12 -11.25
CA PRO A 78 -3.42 -14.82 -10.15
C PRO A 78 -2.72 -14.72 -8.78
N TYR A 79 -3.21 -13.84 -7.90
CA TYR A 79 -2.66 -13.63 -6.54
C TYR A 79 -2.52 -14.91 -5.73
N THR A 80 -3.33 -15.94 -6.05
CA THR A 80 -3.28 -17.26 -5.39
C THR A 80 -1.97 -18.02 -5.60
N TYR A 81 -1.17 -17.60 -6.58
CA TYR A 81 0.16 -18.13 -6.85
C TYR A 81 1.27 -17.14 -6.50
N GLN A 82 0.96 -16.03 -5.82
CA GLN A 82 1.95 -14.97 -5.56
C GLN A 82 2.44 -14.93 -4.11
N LEU A 83 3.56 -14.24 -3.91
CA LEU A 83 4.20 -13.94 -2.64
C LEU A 83 4.35 -12.41 -2.50
N PRO A 84 3.98 -11.81 -1.36
CA PRO A 84 4.26 -10.40 -1.12
C PRO A 84 5.76 -10.20 -0.89
N VAL A 85 6.40 -9.32 -1.67
CA VAL A 85 7.84 -9.04 -1.61
C VAL A 85 8.16 -7.60 -1.24
N SER A 86 7.16 -6.72 -1.25
CA SER A 86 7.22 -5.38 -0.64
C SER A 86 5.85 -5.05 -0.08
N VAL A 87 5.83 -4.45 1.10
CA VAL A 87 4.66 -3.78 1.65
C VAL A 87 5.14 -2.48 2.23
N VAL A 88 4.66 -1.37 1.68
CA VAL A 88 4.95 -0.04 2.20
C VAL A 88 3.72 0.50 2.90
N VAL A 89 3.92 1.14 4.05
CA VAL A 89 2.86 1.71 4.87
C VAL A 89 3.17 3.15 5.22
N ALA A 90 2.30 4.06 4.80
CA ALA A 90 2.22 5.41 5.31
C ALA A 90 1.32 5.45 6.55
N LYS A 91 1.86 5.94 7.66
CA LYS A 91 1.10 6.16 8.89
C LYS A 91 0.52 7.57 8.85
N VAL A 92 -0.78 7.67 9.08
CA VAL A 92 -1.50 8.95 8.98
C VAL A 92 -2.30 9.19 10.26
N SER A 93 -2.25 10.43 10.76
CA SER A 93 -3.00 10.85 11.95
C SER A 93 -4.51 10.98 11.70
N ASP A 94 -5.26 11.22 12.77
CA ASP A 94 -6.71 11.49 12.72
C ASP A 94 -7.09 12.77 11.98
N ASP A 95 -6.18 13.76 11.95
CA ASP A 95 -6.29 14.98 11.16
C ASP A 95 -5.65 14.87 9.76
N PHE A 96 -5.43 13.64 9.29
CA PHE A 96 -4.97 13.27 7.96
C PHE A 96 -3.54 13.66 7.59
N ARG A 97 -2.69 14.02 8.56
CA ARG A 97 -1.28 14.33 8.31
C ARG A 97 -0.42 13.07 8.18
N LEU A 98 0.50 13.08 7.22
CA LEU A 98 1.52 12.04 7.06
C LEU A 98 2.49 12.08 8.26
N LEU A 99 2.61 10.96 8.96
CA LEU A 99 3.47 10.82 10.13
C LEU A 99 4.76 10.07 9.80
N ASP A 100 4.68 9.07 8.93
CA ASP A 100 5.76 8.13 8.65
C ASP A 100 5.52 7.38 7.32
N LEU A 101 6.57 6.87 6.69
CA LEU A 101 6.52 6.04 5.47
C LEU A 101 7.53 4.90 5.56
N VAL A 102 7.07 3.67 5.79
CA VAL A 102 7.94 2.53 6.14
C VAL A 102 7.72 1.37 5.19
N ALA A 103 8.81 0.81 4.65
CA ALA A 103 8.82 -0.49 4.00
C ALA A 103 9.03 -1.59 5.05
N LEU A 104 8.20 -2.63 5.03
CA LEU A 104 8.28 -3.70 6.02
C LEU A 104 9.44 -4.65 5.74
N ASP A 105 10.14 -5.04 6.82
CA ASP A 105 11.29 -5.97 6.79
C ASP A 105 12.49 -5.47 5.96
N GLU A 106 12.66 -4.17 5.79
CA GLU A 106 13.86 -3.60 5.18
C GLU A 106 15.13 -3.91 6.00
N PRO A 107 16.26 -4.35 5.39
CA PRO A 107 16.49 -4.55 3.94
C PRO A 107 16.29 -5.99 3.43
N GLN A 108 15.77 -6.91 4.24
CA GLN A 108 15.69 -8.34 3.86
C GLN A 108 14.44 -8.70 3.05
N PHE A 109 13.34 -7.97 3.23
CA PHE A 109 12.09 -8.08 2.47
C PHE A 109 11.53 -9.51 2.37
N ARG A 110 11.58 -10.26 3.49
CA ARG A 110 11.18 -11.67 3.51
C ARG A 110 9.66 -11.78 3.54
N PRO A 111 9.02 -12.50 2.61
CA PRO A 111 7.55 -12.55 2.50
C PRO A 111 6.81 -12.93 3.80
N HIS A 112 7.33 -13.89 4.57
CA HIS A 112 6.73 -14.32 5.82
C HIS A 112 6.83 -13.27 6.94
N VAL A 113 7.95 -12.53 7.00
CA VAL A 113 8.15 -11.47 7.99
C VAL A 113 7.34 -10.23 7.63
N ILE A 114 7.32 -9.85 6.35
CA ILE A 114 6.46 -8.79 5.82
C ILE A 114 4.99 -9.05 6.20
N THR A 115 4.51 -10.25 5.91
CA THR A 115 3.11 -10.64 6.19
C THR A 115 2.82 -10.56 7.69
N GLU A 116 3.70 -11.11 8.53
CA GLU A 116 3.52 -11.03 9.98
C GLU A 116 3.55 -9.58 10.49
N HIS A 117 4.54 -8.80 10.08
CA HIS A 117 4.69 -7.40 10.49
C HIS A 117 3.49 -6.54 10.11
N PHE A 118 2.89 -6.76 8.94
CA PHE A 118 1.69 -6.04 8.52
C PHE A 118 0.54 -6.27 9.52
N TRP A 119 0.18 -7.54 9.76
CA TRP A 119 -0.97 -7.87 10.61
C TRP A 119 -0.73 -7.58 12.09
N ARG A 120 0.48 -7.86 12.60
CA ARG A 120 0.86 -7.52 13.98
C ARG A 120 0.95 -6.02 14.18
N GLY A 121 1.45 -5.28 13.19
CA GLY A 121 1.46 -3.83 13.17
C GLY A 121 0.05 -3.25 13.24
N TRP A 122 -0.87 -3.74 12.41
CA TRP A 122 -2.27 -3.32 12.43
C TRP A 122 -2.92 -3.50 13.81
N GLU A 123 -2.73 -4.65 14.46
CA GLU A 123 -3.19 -4.89 15.84
C GLU A 123 -2.51 -3.95 16.85
N ALA A 124 -1.18 -3.78 16.76
CA ALA A 124 -0.40 -2.95 17.69
C ALA A 124 -0.79 -1.47 17.65
N TYR A 125 -1.17 -0.96 16.46
CA TYR A 125 -1.71 0.39 16.29
C TYR A 125 -3.20 0.51 16.63
N LYS A 126 -3.79 -0.51 17.28
CA LYS A 126 -5.20 -0.56 17.68
C LYS A 126 -6.18 -0.55 16.50
N ARG A 127 -5.84 -1.29 15.44
CA ARG A 127 -6.67 -1.51 14.25
C ARG A 127 -7.06 -0.21 13.55
N PRO A 128 -6.09 0.62 13.12
CA PRO A 128 -6.36 1.79 12.31
C PRO A 128 -7.08 1.40 11.02
N THR A 129 -7.79 2.35 10.40
CA THR A 129 -8.41 2.13 9.10
C THR A 129 -7.33 1.84 8.07
N LEU A 130 -7.41 0.69 7.41
CA LEU A 130 -6.57 0.38 6.27
C LEU A 130 -7.08 1.18 5.06
N VAL A 131 -6.17 1.79 4.30
CA VAL A 131 -6.51 2.56 3.11
C VAL A 131 -5.64 2.08 1.95
N SER A 132 -6.26 1.76 0.82
CA SER A 132 -5.56 1.26 -0.37
C SER A 132 -6.26 1.73 -1.64
N PHE A 133 -5.61 1.60 -2.79
CA PHE A 133 -6.26 1.77 -4.10
C PHE A 133 -6.45 0.41 -4.77
N ASN A 134 -7.70 -0.08 -4.85
CA ASN A 134 -8.05 -1.41 -5.39
C ASN A 134 -7.49 -2.61 -4.59
N GLY A 135 -6.99 -2.38 -3.38
CA GLY A 135 -6.43 -3.42 -2.53
C GLY A 135 -7.43 -4.46 -2.01
N ARG A 136 -8.74 -4.22 -2.13
CA ARG A 136 -9.75 -5.25 -1.87
C ARG A 136 -9.69 -6.38 -2.89
N SER A 137 -9.32 -6.07 -4.13
CA SER A 137 -9.31 -7.02 -5.23
C SER A 137 -7.98 -7.79 -5.33
N PHE A 138 -6.93 -7.33 -4.65
CA PHE A 138 -5.58 -7.89 -4.78
C PHE A 138 -4.80 -7.93 -3.46
N ASP A 139 -4.40 -6.77 -2.91
CA ASP A 139 -3.47 -6.65 -1.79
C ASP A 139 -3.90 -7.39 -0.53
N LEU A 140 -5.14 -7.17 -0.07
CA LEU A 140 -5.66 -7.84 1.12
C LEU A 140 -5.88 -9.34 0.89
N PRO A 141 -6.51 -9.80 -0.22
CA PRO A 141 -6.55 -11.22 -0.55
C PRO A 141 -5.17 -11.89 -0.59
N LEU A 142 -4.15 -11.21 -1.11
CA LEU A 142 -2.77 -11.69 -1.12
C LEU A 142 -2.21 -11.82 0.30
N LEU A 143 -2.35 -10.80 1.14
CA LEU A 143 -1.88 -10.82 2.53
C LEU A 143 -2.65 -11.80 3.42
N GLU A 144 -3.95 -11.99 3.17
CA GLU A 144 -4.79 -13.01 3.79
C GLU A 144 -4.29 -14.42 3.41
N LEU A 145 -4.04 -14.67 2.13
CA LEU A 145 -3.54 -15.96 1.67
C LEU A 145 -2.10 -16.24 2.11
N ALA A 146 -1.24 -15.22 2.13
CA ALA A 146 0.09 -15.33 2.71
C ALA A 146 0.02 -15.69 4.19
N SER A 147 -0.95 -15.14 4.93
CA SER A 147 -1.19 -15.51 6.33
C SER A 147 -1.62 -16.96 6.49
N PHE A 148 -2.47 -17.45 5.58
CA PHE A 148 -2.80 -18.88 5.51
C PHE A 148 -1.55 -19.72 5.24
N ARG A 149 -0.72 -19.34 4.26
CA ARG A 149 0.53 -20.02 3.89
C ARG A 149 1.50 -20.10 5.08
N TYR A 150 1.61 -19.05 5.89
CA TYR A 150 2.56 -18.94 7.00
C TYR A 150 1.98 -19.26 8.39
N GLY A 151 0.71 -19.69 8.47
CA GLY A 151 0.10 -20.11 9.73
C GLY A 151 -0.18 -18.97 10.71
N LEU A 152 -0.47 -17.76 10.22
CA LEU A 152 -0.78 -16.61 11.07
C LEU A 152 -2.25 -16.61 11.51
N SER A 153 -2.48 -16.37 12.80
CA SER A 153 -3.83 -16.20 13.36
C SER A 153 -4.27 -14.75 13.30
N LEU A 154 -5.40 -14.49 12.61
CA LEU A 154 -5.95 -13.16 12.33
C LEU A 154 -7.39 -12.98 12.88
N PRO A 155 -7.67 -13.26 14.17
CA PRO A 155 -9.04 -13.24 14.69
C PRO A 155 -9.65 -11.85 14.68
N GLY A 156 -8.83 -10.79 14.84
CA GLY A 156 -9.28 -9.41 14.77
C GLY A 156 -9.69 -8.96 13.38
N TRP A 157 -9.00 -9.45 12.35
CA TRP A 157 -9.29 -9.12 10.96
C TRP A 157 -10.49 -9.91 10.40
N PHE A 158 -10.50 -11.23 10.62
CA PHE A 158 -11.61 -12.06 10.14
C PHE A 158 -12.90 -11.82 10.92
N TYR A 159 -12.78 -11.62 12.25
CA TYR A 159 -13.87 -11.36 13.18
C TYR A 159 -15.16 -12.14 12.86
N ALA A 160 -15.02 -13.43 12.55
CA ALA A 160 -16.08 -14.22 11.91
C ALA A 160 -17.33 -14.41 12.78
N SER A 161 -17.21 -14.26 14.10
CA SER A 161 -18.31 -14.31 15.06
C SER A 161 -19.07 -12.98 15.20
N GLY A 162 -18.55 -11.90 14.63
CA GLY A 162 -19.14 -10.57 14.66
C GLY A 162 -20.29 -10.39 13.69
N LYS A 163 -21.10 -9.35 13.89
CA LYS A 163 -22.14 -8.98 12.93
C LYS A 163 -21.49 -8.61 11.60
N THR A 164 -22.11 -9.00 10.48
CA THR A 164 -21.52 -8.84 9.15
C THR A 164 -21.04 -7.41 8.86
N TYR A 165 -21.75 -6.37 9.30
CA TYR A 165 -21.35 -4.96 9.07
C TYR A 165 -20.18 -4.49 9.95
N GLU A 166 -19.87 -5.21 11.04
CA GLU A 166 -18.74 -4.92 11.94
C GLU A 166 -17.47 -5.67 11.52
N GLN A 167 -17.60 -6.66 10.64
CA GLN A 167 -16.46 -7.45 10.15
C GLN A 167 -15.54 -6.56 9.29
N PRO A 168 -14.22 -6.52 9.57
CA PRO A 168 -13.27 -5.72 8.79
C PRO A 168 -13.26 -6.05 7.29
N ARG A 169 -13.51 -7.31 6.96
CA ARG A 169 -13.55 -7.83 5.59
C ARG A 169 -14.80 -7.43 4.81
N ASN A 170 -15.83 -6.91 5.50
CA ASN A 170 -17.03 -6.47 4.81
C ASN A 170 -16.68 -5.32 3.87
N ARG A 171 -17.05 -5.46 2.59
CA ARG A 171 -16.79 -4.48 1.53
C ARG A 171 -17.23 -3.06 1.88
N TYR A 172 -18.32 -2.93 2.64
CA TYR A 172 -18.92 -1.65 3.01
C TYR A 172 -18.49 -1.15 4.39
N ASN A 173 -17.62 -1.87 5.10
CA ASN A 173 -17.04 -1.40 6.36
C ASN A 173 -15.81 -0.51 6.09
N THR A 174 -16.08 0.73 5.67
CA THR A 174 -15.04 1.72 5.34
C THR A 174 -14.29 2.25 6.56
N GLU A 175 -14.74 1.96 7.78
CA GLU A 175 -13.99 2.27 9.01
C GLU A 175 -12.85 1.28 9.25
N ALA A 176 -12.97 0.03 8.78
CA ALA A 176 -11.90 -0.96 8.87
C ALA A 176 -11.00 -0.96 7.63
N HIS A 177 -11.60 -0.91 6.44
CA HIS A 177 -10.88 -0.83 5.17
C HIS A 177 -11.58 0.10 4.17
N LEU A 178 -10.95 1.23 3.90
CA LEU A 178 -11.35 2.18 2.88
C LEU A 178 -10.57 1.90 1.58
N ASP A 179 -11.21 1.20 0.65
CA ASP A 179 -10.71 1.07 -0.71
C ASP A 179 -11.13 2.30 -1.55
N LEU A 180 -10.15 3.07 -1.99
CA LEU A 180 -10.37 4.29 -2.78
C LEU A 180 -10.94 3.97 -4.16
N HIS A 181 -10.58 2.83 -4.75
CA HIS A 181 -11.13 2.40 -6.03
C HIS A 181 -12.61 2.06 -5.89
N ASP A 182 -13.02 1.35 -4.84
CA ASP A 182 -14.44 1.12 -4.54
C ASP A 182 -15.18 2.46 -4.35
N THR A 183 -14.60 3.38 -3.60
CA THR A 183 -15.20 4.71 -3.37
C THR A 183 -15.43 5.46 -4.68
N LEU A 184 -14.43 5.49 -5.57
CA LEU A 184 -14.48 6.21 -6.84
C LEU A 184 -15.34 5.52 -7.92
N THR A 185 -15.64 4.24 -7.77
CA THR A 185 -16.44 3.45 -8.73
C THR A 185 -17.85 3.13 -8.24
N ASN A 186 -18.30 3.77 -7.16
CA ASN A 186 -19.56 3.44 -6.49
C ASN A 186 -19.65 1.94 -6.18
N PHE A 187 -18.61 1.41 -5.54
CA PHE A 187 -18.42 0.02 -5.18
C PHE A 187 -18.49 -0.94 -6.39
N GLY A 188 -17.96 -0.53 -7.53
CA GLY A 188 -17.91 -1.33 -8.76
C GLY A 188 -19.11 -1.17 -9.68
N ALA A 189 -19.98 -0.18 -9.45
CA ALA A 189 -21.05 0.16 -10.40
C ALA A 189 -20.50 0.74 -11.72
N SER A 190 -19.26 1.26 -11.72
CA SER A 190 -18.54 1.67 -12.91
C SER A 190 -17.11 1.09 -12.94
N ARG A 191 -16.46 1.19 -14.10
CA ARG A 191 -15.03 0.85 -14.25
C ARG A 191 -14.18 2.11 -14.12
N PHE A 192 -13.09 2.04 -13.36
CA PHE A 192 -12.08 3.10 -13.28
C PHE A 192 -10.96 2.86 -14.29
N HIS A 193 -11.14 3.32 -15.53
CA HIS A 193 -10.08 3.21 -16.54
C HIS A 193 -8.90 4.13 -16.18
N GLY A 194 -7.66 3.63 -16.28
CA GLY A 194 -6.44 4.38 -15.96
C GLY A 194 -5.92 4.21 -14.53
N GLY A 195 -6.71 3.62 -13.63
CA GLY A 195 -6.27 3.19 -12.29
C GLY A 195 -5.64 4.29 -11.43
N LEU A 196 -4.72 3.87 -10.54
CA LEU A 196 -4.00 4.77 -9.62
C LEU A 196 -3.32 5.92 -10.37
N ASN A 197 -2.68 5.61 -11.51
CA ASN A 197 -2.00 6.60 -12.34
C ASN A 197 -2.91 7.75 -12.77
N LEU A 198 -4.11 7.45 -13.29
CA LEU A 198 -5.05 8.51 -13.67
C LEU A 198 -5.48 9.32 -12.45
N ALA A 199 -5.83 8.66 -11.35
CA ALA A 199 -6.29 9.32 -10.14
C ALA A 199 -5.22 10.26 -9.55
N ALA A 200 -3.96 9.84 -9.55
CA ALA A 200 -2.81 10.63 -9.09
C ALA A 200 -2.57 11.84 -10.01
N GLN A 201 -2.53 11.63 -11.32
CA GLN A 201 -2.29 12.69 -12.30
C GLN A 201 -3.41 13.74 -12.32
N LEU A 202 -4.66 13.35 -12.06
CA LEU A 202 -5.76 14.30 -11.86
C LEU A 202 -5.51 15.28 -10.71
N LEU A 203 -4.66 14.93 -9.74
CA LEU A 203 -4.24 15.77 -8.62
C LEU A 203 -2.88 16.42 -8.83
N GLY A 204 -2.31 16.31 -10.03
CA GLY A 204 -0.97 16.75 -10.36
C GLY A 204 0.13 15.93 -9.67
N LYS A 205 -0.17 14.75 -9.11
CA LYS A 205 0.86 13.89 -8.53
C LYS A 205 1.54 13.03 -9.61
N PRO A 206 2.75 12.52 -9.35
CA PRO A 206 3.55 11.84 -10.37
C PRO A 206 2.82 10.70 -11.09
N GLY A 207 2.03 9.89 -10.36
CA GLY A 207 1.49 8.66 -10.93
C GLY A 207 2.59 7.61 -11.10
N LYS A 208 2.36 6.66 -12.01
CA LYS A 208 3.30 5.56 -12.29
C LYS A 208 4.68 6.11 -12.67
N MET A 209 5.67 5.81 -11.83
CA MET A 209 7.06 6.24 -11.98
C MET A 209 7.83 5.24 -12.87
N ASP A 210 7.82 5.38 -14.20
CA ASP A 210 8.56 4.61 -15.24
C ASP A 210 8.55 3.06 -15.17
N VAL A 211 8.07 2.46 -14.08
CA VAL A 211 8.03 1.04 -13.82
C VAL A 211 6.61 0.53 -13.78
N GLN A 212 6.44 -0.60 -14.46
CA GLN A 212 5.19 -1.30 -14.62
C GLN A 212 5.27 -2.59 -13.79
N GLY A 213 4.15 -3.05 -13.24
CA GLY A 213 4.10 -4.24 -12.38
C GLY A 213 4.68 -5.51 -13.02
N ASN A 214 4.74 -5.59 -14.36
CA ASN A 214 5.41 -6.69 -15.06
C ASN A 214 6.93 -6.74 -14.82
N MET A 215 7.56 -5.63 -14.43
CA MET A 215 8.99 -5.56 -14.11
C MET A 215 9.32 -5.97 -12.67
N VAL A 216 8.32 -6.11 -11.78
CA VAL A 216 8.56 -6.53 -10.39
C VAL A 216 9.17 -7.92 -10.33
N GLN A 217 8.68 -8.83 -11.18
CA GLN A 217 9.24 -10.18 -11.29
C GLN A 217 10.70 -10.14 -11.76
N ASP A 218 11.01 -9.32 -12.76
CA ASP A 218 12.36 -9.20 -13.33
C ASP A 218 13.33 -8.57 -12.32
N PHE A 219 12.91 -7.53 -11.60
CA PHE A 219 13.70 -6.93 -10.53
C PHE A 219 13.93 -7.90 -9.38
N TYR A 220 12.91 -8.66 -8.98
CA TYR A 220 13.05 -9.66 -7.93
C TYR A 220 14.07 -10.73 -8.33
N ASN A 221 13.98 -11.24 -9.56
CA ASN A 221 14.93 -12.21 -10.10
C ASN A 221 16.37 -11.64 -10.19
N ALA A 222 16.49 -10.33 -10.44
CA ALA A 222 17.77 -9.61 -10.45
C ALA A 222 18.27 -9.19 -9.06
N GLY A 223 17.54 -9.49 -7.97
CA GLY A 223 17.90 -9.07 -6.61
C GLY A 223 17.74 -7.57 -6.33
N LYS A 224 16.99 -6.86 -7.18
CA LYS A 224 16.73 -5.42 -7.11
C LYS A 224 15.56 -5.08 -6.19
N PHE A 225 15.68 -5.50 -4.93
CA PHE A 225 14.60 -5.34 -3.95
C PHE A 225 14.39 -3.88 -3.54
N SER A 226 15.47 -3.09 -3.48
CA SER A 226 15.38 -1.65 -3.17
C SER A 226 14.51 -0.93 -4.20
N GLU A 227 14.70 -1.24 -5.49
CA GLU A 227 13.90 -0.66 -6.57
C GLU A 227 12.43 -1.02 -6.45
N ILE A 228 12.09 -2.28 -6.16
CA ILE A 228 10.68 -2.69 -5.91
C ILE A 228 10.06 -1.88 -4.77
N ASN A 229 10.78 -1.70 -3.66
CA ASN A 229 10.29 -0.94 -2.52
C ASN A 229 10.19 0.56 -2.82
N ASP A 230 11.08 1.11 -3.64
CA ASP A 230 11.05 2.50 -4.09
C ASP A 230 9.79 2.79 -4.92
N TYR A 231 9.38 1.88 -5.80
CA TYR A 231 8.11 1.99 -6.53
C TYR A 231 6.91 1.92 -5.59
N CYS A 232 6.87 0.92 -4.71
CA CYS A 232 5.80 0.76 -3.74
C CYS A 232 5.66 2.00 -2.83
N ARG A 233 6.78 2.68 -2.48
CA ARG A 233 6.76 3.97 -1.77
C ARG A 233 6.05 5.07 -2.56
N CYS A 234 6.31 5.17 -3.85
CA CYS A 234 5.65 6.15 -4.72
C CYS A 234 4.14 5.89 -4.80
N ASP A 235 3.73 4.63 -5.00
CA ASP A 235 2.33 4.25 -5.11
C ASP A 235 1.55 4.47 -3.80
N VAL A 236 2.18 4.25 -2.65
CA VAL A 236 1.61 4.63 -1.34
C VAL A 236 1.43 6.13 -1.19
N LEU A 237 2.38 6.95 -1.65
CA LEU A 237 2.25 8.41 -1.62
C LEU A 237 1.12 8.89 -2.52
N ASP A 238 1.03 8.37 -3.74
CA ASP A 238 -0.08 8.67 -4.66
C ASP A 238 -1.43 8.26 -4.05
N THR A 239 -1.50 7.06 -3.47
CA THR A 239 -2.68 6.58 -2.73
C THR A 239 -3.04 7.53 -1.58
N TYR A 240 -2.05 8.04 -0.84
CA TYR A 240 -2.27 9.00 0.24
C TYR A 240 -2.87 10.32 -0.28
N PHE A 241 -2.39 10.87 -1.40
CA PHE A 241 -2.95 12.10 -1.96
C PHE A 241 -4.37 11.90 -2.52
N ILE A 242 -4.65 10.75 -3.13
CA ILE A 242 -6.01 10.39 -3.54
C ILE A 242 -6.91 10.24 -2.32
N PHE A 243 -6.42 9.64 -1.23
CA PHE A 243 -7.14 9.52 0.03
C PHE A 243 -7.55 10.90 0.57
N LEU A 244 -6.62 11.87 0.60
CA LEU A 244 -6.93 13.25 1.02
C LEU A 244 -8.05 13.86 0.17
N ARG A 245 -7.97 13.73 -1.16
CA ARG A 245 -9.03 14.24 -2.06
C ARG A 245 -10.36 13.52 -1.82
N CYS A 246 -10.35 12.22 -1.58
CA CYS A 246 -11.56 11.48 -1.20
C CYS A 246 -12.14 12.00 0.12
N GLN A 247 -11.32 12.43 1.09
CA GLN A 247 -11.85 13.04 2.32
C GLN A 247 -12.54 14.38 2.05
N VAL A 248 -12.14 15.11 0.99
CA VAL A 248 -12.90 16.28 0.51
C VAL A 248 -14.25 15.87 -0.06
N LEU A 249 -14.30 14.84 -0.91
CA LEU A 249 -15.55 14.32 -1.46
C LEU A 249 -16.53 13.86 -0.37
N LEU A 250 -16.01 13.27 0.72
CA LEU A 250 -16.77 12.81 1.86
C LEU A 250 -17.13 13.92 2.86
N GLY A 251 -16.75 15.18 2.60
CA GLY A 251 -17.02 16.32 3.48
C GLY A 251 -16.24 16.32 4.80
N ARG A 252 -15.20 15.48 4.92
CA ARG A 252 -14.32 15.40 6.11
C ARG A 252 -13.21 16.44 6.08
N LEU A 253 -12.82 16.87 4.87
CA LEU A 253 -11.93 18.00 4.63
C LEU A 253 -12.62 19.02 3.74
N THR A 254 -12.35 20.30 4.00
CA THR A 254 -12.55 21.34 2.97
C THR A 254 -11.38 21.32 1.99
N LEU A 255 -11.60 21.81 0.77
CA LEU A 255 -10.55 21.93 -0.23
C LEU A 255 -9.32 22.73 0.28
N PRO A 256 -9.47 23.90 0.95
CA PRO A 256 -8.32 24.61 1.53
C PRO A 256 -7.55 23.81 2.60
N GLN A 257 -8.25 23.02 3.42
CA GLN A 257 -7.58 22.16 4.41
C GLN A 257 -6.78 21.05 3.75
N GLU A 258 -7.34 20.40 2.71
CA GLU A 258 -6.62 19.40 1.93
C GLU A 258 -5.37 20.00 1.29
N GLN A 259 -5.45 21.16 0.63
CA GLN A 259 -4.29 21.82 0.03
C GLN A 259 -3.20 22.18 1.06
N LYS A 260 -3.60 22.60 2.27
CA LYS A 260 -2.66 22.82 3.38
C LYS A 260 -1.93 21.53 3.77
N ILE A 261 -2.65 20.41 3.92
CA ILE A 261 -2.06 19.12 4.28
C ILE A 261 -1.16 18.59 3.15
N VAL A 262 -1.52 18.82 1.89
CA VAL A 262 -0.69 18.48 0.72
C VAL A 262 0.64 19.24 0.76
N ALA A 263 0.65 20.52 1.11
CA ALA A 263 1.87 21.31 1.27
C ALA A 263 2.73 20.81 2.44
N GLU A 264 2.11 20.51 3.60
CA GLU A 264 2.82 19.93 4.75
C GLU A 264 3.43 18.56 4.42
N ALA A 265 2.72 17.73 3.64
CA ALA A 265 3.23 16.45 3.18
C ALA A 265 4.39 16.61 2.17
N HIS A 266 4.32 17.59 1.27
CA HIS A 266 5.43 17.92 0.38
C HIS A 266 6.69 18.27 1.19
N ASP A 267 6.56 19.14 2.20
CA ASP A 267 7.68 19.51 3.07
C ASP A 267 8.21 18.29 3.86
N TRP A 268 7.31 17.42 4.33
CA TRP A 268 7.69 16.16 4.95
C TRP A 268 8.52 15.30 3.99
N ILE A 269 8.06 15.09 2.75
CA ILE A 269 8.77 14.28 1.73
C ILE A 269 10.15 14.88 1.45
N ALA A 270 10.25 16.21 1.28
CA ALA A 270 11.50 16.91 1.02
C ALA A 270 12.51 16.74 2.16
N ASN A 271 12.04 16.78 3.41
CA ASN A 271 12.89 16.55 4.58
C ASN A 271 13.41 15.11 4.68
N HIS A 272 12.68 14.13 4.14
CA HIS A 272 13.07 12.71 4.17
C HIS A 272 13.80 12.23 2.91
N ALA A 273 13.87 13.06 1.85
CA ALA A 273 14.53 12.70 0.60
C ALA A 273 16.04 12.43 0.72
N LYS A 274 16.69 12.92 1.78
CA LYS A 274 18.10 12.60 2.07
C LYS A 274 18.31 11.15 2.52
N THR A 275 17.30 10.56 3.18
CA THR A 275 17.37 9.21 3.73
C THR A 275 16.68 8.18 2.84
N ILE A 276 15.72 8.62 2.02
CA ILE A 276 14.96 7.78 1.09
C ILE A 276 15.11 8.41 -0.31
N PRO A 277 16.13 8.01 -1.09
CA PRO A 277 16.50 8.69 -2.34
C PRO A 277 15.35 8.83 -3.36
N VAL A 278 14.49 7.81 -3.50
CA VAL A 278 13.35 7.86 -4.42
C VAL A 278 12.40 9.04 -4.16
N LEU A 279 12.35 9.56 -2.94
CA LEU A 279 11.52 10.73 -2.64
C LEU A 279 12.00 11.99 -3.37
N SER A 280 13.30 12.10 -3.67
CA SER A 280 13.81 13.18 -4.51
C SER A 280 13.29 13.05 -5.94
N ASP A 281 13.27 11.83 -6.47
CA ASP A 281 12.75 11.55 -7.82
C ASP A 281 11.24 11.78 -7.88
N TYR A 282 10.50 11.36 -6.84
CA TYR A 282 9.07 11.65 -6.70
C TYR A 282 8.80 13.16 -6.70
N LEU A 283 9.56 13.95 -5.95
CA LEU A 283 9.45 15.41 -5.92
C LEU A 283 9.81 16.07 -7.26
N SER A 284 10.77 15.51 -8.01
CA SER A 284 11.14 16.03 -9.33
C SER A 284 10.01 15.97 -10.35
N ARG A 285 9.05 15.06 -10.16
CA ARG A 285 7.86 14.89 -11.01
C ARG A 285 6.59 15.42 -10.35
N TRP A 286 6.70 16.02 -9.16
CA TRP A 286 5.58 16.58 -8.44
C TRP A 286 5.00 17.78 -9.19
N GLY A 287 3.70 17.71 -9.48
CA GLY A 287 2.89 18.85 -9.91
C GLY A 287 1.89 19.29 -8.84
N ASN A 288 1.30 20.45 -9.09
CA ASN A 288 0.20 20.97 -8.29
C ASN A 288 -1.12 20.80 -9.04
N TRP A 289 -2.17 20.43 -8.29
CA TRP A 289 -3.52 20.51 -8.81
C TRP A 289 -3.92 21.97 -8.98
N HIS A 290 -4.39 22.34 -10.17
CA HIS A 290 -4.84 23.69 -10.44
C HIS A 290 -6.33 23.79 -10.15
N ASN A 291 -6.69 24.65 -9.19
CA ASN A 291 -8.06 24.84 -8.80
C ASN A 291 -8.84 25.61 -9.90
N PRO A 292 -9.82 24.98 -10.58
CA PRO A 292 -10.53 25.60 -11.69
C PRO A 292 -11.51 26.70 -11.26
N TRP A 293 -11.72 26.86 -9.95
CA TRP A 293 -12.63 27.87 -9.40
C TRP A 293 -11.96 29.23 -9.15
N HIS A 294 -10.62 29.33 -9.26
CA HIS A 294 -9.95 30.63 -9.24
C HIS A 294 -9.98 31.22 -10.66
N GLU A 295 -10.66 32.36 -10.80
CA GLU A 295 -10.73 33.11 -12.05
C GLU A 295 -9.32 33.52 -12.51
N THR A 296 -9.05 33.28 -13.80
CA THR A 296 -8.09 34.09 -14.55
C THR A 296 -8.40 35.56 -14.23
N PRO A 297 -7.43 36.40 -13.80
CA PRO A 297 -7.71 37.82 -13.66
C PRO A 297 -8.27 38.32 -15.00
N PRO A 298 -9.28 39.23 -15.01
CA PRO A 298 -9.83 39.73 -16.24
C PRO A 298 -8.68 40.28 -17.12
N ALA A 299 -8.72 39.95 -18.41
CA ALA A 299 -7.75 40.43 -19.38
C ALA A 299 -7.65 41.97 -19.31
N PRO A 300 -6.44 42.55 -19.50
CA PRO A 300 -6.19 43.97 -19.30
C PRO A 300 -7.06 44.87 -20.17
#